data_AF-A0A4R5E5U4-F1
#
_entry.id   AF-A0A4R5E5U4-F1
#
_cell.length_a   1.000
_cell.length_b   1.000
_cell.length_c   1.000
_cell.angle_alpha   90.00
_cell.angle_beta   90.00
_cell.angle_gamma   90.00
#
_symmetry.space_group_name_H-M   'P 1'
#
loop_
_entity.id
_entity.type
_entity.pdbx_description
1 polymer ?
#
loop_
_entity_poly.entity_id
_entity_poly.type
_entity_poly.pdbx_seq_one_letter_code
_entity_poly.pdbx_strand_id
1 'polypeptide(L)'
;MTRVRWWGTGVVALVLLILCGGLALVNAALGSGGRPLAPGTVLSAGTPRDGVRPVTFVVPSAGWLLSAADTSLTSNIKLLSRDVTVNLNVVVPLGRLDARRLWDGLGRIVEAGGQTRLGAGPVPLMTADGLTGLTGSITGRDRAGTASVFATATLGATMTAAGPPHAYARLAPEIEAMMRTVRIRSPWP
;
A
#
# COMPACT_ATOMS: atom_id res chain seq x y z
N MET A 1 16.10 54.03 24.31
CA MET A 1 15.44 52.75 24.00
C MET A 1 15.27 52.64 22.48
N THR A 2 16.15 51.90 21.81
CA THR A 2 16.19 51.75 20.35
C THR A 2 15.12 50.74 19.90
N ARG A 3 14.13 51.21 19.12
CA ARG A 3 13.11 50.37 18.49
C ARG A 3 13.76 49.43 17.48
N VAL A 4 13.81 48.14 17.81
CA VAL A 4 14.27 47.10 16.90
C VAL A 4 13.21 46.93 15.79
N ARG A 5 13.62 47.22 14.56
CA ARG A 5 12.77 47.28 13.37
C ARG A 5 12.34 45.86 12.97
N TRP A 6 11.06 45.57 13.14
CA TRP A 6 10.37 44.29 12.99
C TRP A 6 10.22 43.87 11.50
N TRP A 7 11.34 43.75 10.76
CA TRP A 7 11.34 43.38 9.33
C TRP A 7 11.55 41.87 9.11
N GLY A 8 12.05 41.15 10.10
CA GLY A 8 12.35 39.71 9.98
C GLY A 8 11.09 38.83 9.91
N THR A 9 10.03 39.18 10.62
CA THR A 9 8.77 38.40 10.65
C THR A 9 8.02 38.48 9.33
N GLY A 10 8.01 39.64 8.67
CA GLY A 10 7.36 39.80 7.36
C GLY A 10 8.03 38.99 6.24
N VAL A 11 9.37 38.96 6.23
CA VAL A 11 10.14 38.17 5.25
C VAL A 11 9.96 36.67 5.50
N VAL A 12 9.97 36.23 6.77
CA VAL A 12 9.72 34.82 7.12
C VAL A 12 8.30 34.38 6.74
N ALA A 13 7.29 35.21 7.01
CA ALA A 13 5.90 34.91 6.64
C ALA A 13 5.72 34.82 5.12
N LEU A 14 6.37 35.71 4.35
CA LEU A 14 6.35 35.69 2.89
C LEU A 14 7.05 34.44 2.33
N VAL A 15 8.21 34.07 2.89
CA VAL A 15 8.94 32.86 2.50
C VAL A 15 8.14 31.59 2.83
N LEU A 16 7.47 31.52 3.97
CA LEU A 16 6.58 30.42 4.32
C LEU A 16 5.36 30.34 3.42
N LEU A 17 4.77 31.47 3.02
CA LEU A 17 3.67 31.52 2.05
C LEU A 17 4.12 31.05 0.66
N ILE A 18 5.31 31.44 0.22
CA ILE A 18 5.89 31.00 -1.05
C ILE A 18 6.25 29.51 -1.00
N LEU A 19 6.78 29.01 0.11
CA LEU A 19 7.07 27.58 0.30
C LEU A 19 5.79 26.76 0.35
N CYS A 20 4.77 27.17 1.11
CA CYS A 20 3.48 26.48 1.19
C CYS A 20 2.70 26.54 -0.14
N GLY A 21 2.64 27.72 -0.76
CA GLY A 21 1.95 27.91 -2.05
C GLY A 21 2.70 27.26 -3.21
N GLY A 22 4.03 27.34 -3.21
CA GLY A 22 4.90 26.73 -4.21
C GLY A 22 4.85 25.21 -4.18
N LEU A 23 4.83 24.58 -2.99
CA LEU A 23 4.67 23.12 -2.88
C LEU A 23 3.30 22.65 -3.39
N ALA A 24 2.23 23.38 -3.06
CA ALA A 24 0.88 23.02 -3.49
C ALA A 24 0.71 23.14 -5.02
N LEU A 25 1.30 24.18 -5.63
CA LEU A 25 1.29 24.35 -7.09
C LEU A 25 2.18 23.33 -7.80
N VAL A 26 3.35 22.97 -7.25
CA VAL A 26 4.20 21.89 -7.78
C VAL A 26 3.49 20.54 -7.67
N ASN A 27 2.80 20.28 -6.55
CA ASN A 27 2.02 19.05 -6.35
C ASN A 27 0.78 18.99 -7.27
N ALA A 28 0.19 20.14 -7.61
CA ALA A 28 -0.90 20.24 -8.59
C ALA A 28 -0.41 20.11 -10.04
N ALA A 29 0.77 20.65 -10.36
CA ALA A 29 1.36 20.60 -11.71
C ALA A 29 1.98 19.23 -12.04
N LEU A 30 2.40 18.45 -11.03
CA LEU A 30 2.91 17.09 -11.22
C LEU A 30 1.80 16.05 -11.44
N GLY A 31 0.53 16.43 -11.27
CA GLY A 31 -0.61 15.53 -11.36
C GLY A 31 -0.56 14.41 -10.32
N SER A 32 -1.62 13.64 -10.21
CA SER A 32 -1.61 12.35 -9.54
C SER A 32 -0.69 11.39 -10.31
N GLY A 33 0.62 11.53 -10.11
CA GLY A 33 1.73 10.97 -10.89
C GLY A 33 1.85 9.44 -10.82
N GLY A 34 0.81 8.77 -11.30
CA GLY A 34 0.74 7.33 -11.41
C GLY A 34 1.06 6.87 -12.83
N ARG A 35 1.95 5.90 -12.98
CA ARG A 35 2.21 5.26 -14.28
C ARG A 35 1.08 4.28 -14.60
N PRO A 36 0.37 4.40 -15.73
CA PRO A 36 -0.67 3.44 -16.08
C PRO A 36 -0.10 2.05 -16.32
N LEU A 37 -0.83 1.03 -15.89
CA LEU A 37 -0.47 -0.37 -16.05
C LEU A 37 -1.38 -1.06 -17.06
N ALA A 38 -0.78 -1.88 -17.91
CA ALA A 38 -1.53 -2.73 -18.83
C ALA A 38 -2.13 -3.93 -18.06
N PRO A 39 -3.28 -4.47 -18.50
CA PRO A 39 -3.77 -5.75 -18.00
C PRO A 39 -2.70 -6.84 -18.13
N GLY A 40 -2.60 -7.72 -17.14
CA GLY A 40 -1.59 -8.79 -17.09
C GLY A 40 -0.20 -8.32 -16.65
N THR A 41 0.00 -7.03 -16.34
CA THR A 41 1.29 -6.55 -15.83
C THR A 41 1.63 -7.26 -14.53
N VAL A 42 2.79 -7.90 -14.49
CA VAL A 42 3.34 -8.52 -13.28
C VAL A 42 4.16 -7.48 -12.54
N LEU A 43 3.76 -7.19 -11.30
CA LEU A 43 4.47 -6.30 -10.42
C LEU A 43 5.25 -7.10 -9.38
N SER A 44 6.37 -6.54 -8.92
CA SER A 44 7.24 -7.23 -7.99
C SER A 44 7.90 -6.32 -6.97
N ALA A 45 7.79 -6.70 -5.71
CA ALA A 45 8.34 -6.00 -4.56
C ALA A 45 9.31 -6.89 -3.77
N GLY A 46 10.27 -6.24 -3.12
CA GLY A 46 11.28 -6.88 -2.30
C GLY A 46 12.68 -6.77 -2.90
N THR A 47 13.68 -6.89 -2.04
CA THR A 47 15.09 -6.87 -2.45
C THR A 47 15.40 -8.09 -3.32
N PRO A 48 15.96 -7.89 -4.53
CA PRO A 48 16.46 -8.99 -5.33
C PRO A 48 17.54 -9.76 -4.57
N ARG A 49 17.40 -11.08 -4.45
CA ARG A 49 18.49 -11.98 -4.06
C ARG A 49 18.69 -12.98 -5.19
N ASP A 50 19.93 -13.15 -5.64
CA ASP A 50 20.29 -14.03 -6.76
C ASP A 50 19.46 -13.79 -8.04
N GLY A 51 19.14 -12.52 -8.31
CA GLY A 51 18.37 -12.12 -9.51
C GLY A 51 16.85 -12.31 -9.42
N VAL A 52 16.31 -12.81 -8.30
CA VAL A 52 14.87 -13.04 -8.12
C VAL A 52 14.29 -12.04 -7.11
N ARG A 53 13.19 -11.37 -7.49
CA ARG A 53 12.41 -10.54 -6.57
C ARG A 53 11.36 -11.40 -5.82
N PRO A 54 11.20 -11.21 -4.51
CA PRO A 54 10.60 -12.23 -3.65
C PRO A 54 9.07 -12.20 -3.59
N VAL A 55 8.40 -11.06 -3.85
CA VAL A 55 6.92 -10.99 -3.90
C VAL A 55 6.47 -10.51 -5.27
N THR A 56 5.52 -11.20 -5.89
CA THR A 56 4.89 -10.78 -7.14
C THR A 56 3.38 -10.88 -7.07
N PHE A 57 2.70 -10.10 -7.91
CA PHE A 57 1.26 -10.20 -8.17
C PHE A 57 0.95 -9.64 -9.56
N VAL A 58 -0.26 -9.92 -10.07
CA VAL A 58 -0.68 -9.58 -11.43
C VAL A 58 -1.80 -8.55 -11.38
N VAL A 59 -1.71 -7.53 -12.23
CA VAL A 59 -2.79 -6.57 -12.44
C VAL A 59 -3.84 -7.19 -13.37
N PRO A 60 -5.09 -7.40 -12.93
CA PRO A 60 -6.06 -8.18 -13.70
C PRO A 60 -6.66 -7.41 -14.90
N SER A 61 -6.70 -6.08 -14.82
CA SER A 61 -7.49 -5.20 -15.70
C SER A 61 -6.77 -3.88 -15.95
N ALA A 62 -7.26 -3.10 -16.91
CA ALA A 62 -6.78 -1.74 -17.15
C ALA A 62 -7.33 -0.77 -16.08
N GLY A 63 -6.77 0.45 -16.02
CA GLY A 63 -7.25 1.50 -15.12
C GLY A 63 -6.55 1.57 -13.77
N TRP A 64 -5.59 0.67 -13.53
CA TRP A 64 -4.67 0.74 -12.40
C TRP A 64 -3.47 1.63 -12.73
N LEU A 65 -3.16 2.54 -11.81
CA LEU A 65 -2.02 3.44 -11.87
C LEU A 65 -1.03 3.06 -10.77
N LEU A 66 0.24 2.90 -11.11
CA LEU A 66 1.32 2.72 -10.15
C LEU A 66 1.74 4.07 -9.60
N SER A 67 1.51 4.34 -8.30
CA SER A 67 2.02 5.56 -7.66
C SER A 67 3.54 5.47 -7.53
N ALA A 68 4.28 6.11 -8.43
CA ALA A 68 5.74 6.04 -8.43
C ALA A 68 6.35 6.72 -7.19
N ALA A 69 5.71 7.80 -6.73
CA ALA A 69 6.15 8.55 -5.55
C ALA A 69 5.99 7.76 -4.25
N ASP A 70 4.97 6.89 -4.16
CA ASP A 70 4.67 6.11 -2.95
C ASP A 70 5.11 4.64 -3.04
N THR A 71 5.70 4.22 -4.16
CA THR A 71 6.16 2.86 -4.39
C THR A 71 7.66 2.78 -4.12
N SER A 72 8.04 1.87 -3.23
CA SER A 72 9.42 1.45 -3.09
C SER A 72 9.53 -0.02 -3.48
N LEU A 73 10.04 -0.32 -4.68
CA LEU A 73 10.11 -1.71 -5.16
C LEU A 73 10.94 -2.64 -4.27
N THR A 74 11.65 -2.12 -3.27
CA THR A 74 12.34 -2.90 -2.24
C THR A 74 11.43 -3.30 -1.07
N SER A 75 10.33 -2.59 -0.81
CA SER A 75 9.50 -2.77 0.39
C SER A 75 8.00 -2.71 0.14
N ASN A 76 7.50 -1.93 -0.82
CA ASN A 76 6.08 -1.78 -1.07
C ASN A 76 5.72 -1.35 -2.50
N ILE A 77 4.50 -1.67 -2.93
CA ILE A 77 3.92 -1.22 -4.19
C ILE A 77 2.55 -0.62 -3.91
N LYS A 78 2.34 0.61 -4.36
CA LYS A 78 1.05 1.30 -4.23
C LYS A 78 0.41 1.48 -5.59
N LEU A 79 -0.78 0.92 -5.74
CA LEU A 79 -1.65 1.12 -6.89
C LEU A 79 -2.84 2.00 -6.54
N LEU A 80 -3.27 2.77 -7.52
CA LEU A 80 -4.41 3.67 -7.45
C LEU A 80 -5.35 3.31 -8.59
N SER A 81 -6.63 3.18 -8.30
CA SER A 81 -7.69 3.11 -9.32
C SER A 81 -8.89 3.88 -8.81
N ARG A 82 -9.22 4.98 -9.48
CA ARG A 82 -10.22 5.96 -9.01
C ARG A 82 -9.88 6.40 -7.57
N ASP A 83 -10.78 6.14 -6.62
CA ASP A 83 -10.64 6.47 -5.20
C ASP A 83 -10.21 5.27 -4.32
N VAL A 84 -9.79 4.17 -4.94
CA VAL A 84 -9.32 2.98 -4.22
C VAL A 84 -7.80 2.91 -4.31
N THR A 85 -7.18 2.75 -3.14
CA THR A 85 -5.75 2.50 -3.02
C THR A 85 -5.52 1.05 -2.67
N VAL A 86 -4.65 0.37 -3.43
CA VAL A 86 -4.10 -0.94 -3.09
C VAL A 86 -2.65 -0.74 -2.69
N ASN A 87 -2.24 -1.29 -1.55
CA ASN A 87 -0.87 -1.26 -1.09
C ASN A 87 -0.42 -2.69 -0.78
N LEU A 88 0.65 -3.13 -1.41
CA LEU A 88 1.35 -4.37 -1.08
C LEU A 88 2.64 -4.00 -0.36
N ASN A 89 2.84 -4.52 0.85
CA ASN A 89 4.08 -4.38 1.62
C ASN A 89 4.75 -5.73 1.79
N VAL A 90 6.07 -5.74 1.69
CA VAL A 90 6.92 -6.90 1.95
C VAL A 90 7.41 -6.83 3.39
N VAL A 91 7.29 -7.95 4.09
CA VAL A 91 7.73 -8.08 5.48
C VAL A 91 8.88 -9.09 5.51
N VAL A 92 10.06 -8.65 5.95
CA VAL A 92 11.20 -9.54 6.17
C VAL A 92 11.28 -9.85 7.66
N PRO A 93 10.97 -11.09 8.09
CA PRO A 93 10.94 -11.42 9.49
C PRO A 93 12.36 -11.62 10.04
N LEU A 94 12.56 -11.23 11.30
CA LEU A 94 13.79 -11.53 12.05
C LEU A 94 13.77 -12.91 12.73
N GLY A 95 12.66 -13.66 12.57
CA GLY A 95 12.42 -14.97 13.17
C GLY A 95 11.30 -15.72 12.44
N ARG A 96 10.72 -16.75 13.05
CA ARG A 96 9.62 -17.51 12.42
C ARG A 96 8.40 -16.61 12.19
N LEU A 97 7.94 -16.56 10.94
CA LEU A 97 6.77 -15.79 10.53
C LEU A 97 5.58 -16.69 10.31
N ASP A 98 4.42 -16.25 10.78
CA ASP A 98 3.14 -16.92 10.62
C ASP A 98 2.12 -15.88 10.12
N ALA A 99 1.22 -16.28 9.22
CA ALA A 99 0.16 -15.43 8.69
C ALA A 99 -0.73 -14.86 9.80
N ARG A 100 -1.00 -15.61 10.87
CA ARG A 100 -1.79 -15.13 12.01
C ARG A 100 -1.09 -14.01 12.77
N ARG A 101 0.22 -14.16 13.01
CA ARG A 101 1.03 -13.10 13.66
C ARG A 101 1.11 -11.84 12.81
N LEU A 102 1.20 -11.99 11.48
CA LEU A 102 1.11 -10.87 10.55
C LEU A 102 -0.26 -10.18 10.61
N TRP A 103 -1.33 -10.97 10.65
CA TRP A 103 -2.70 -10.44 10.76
C TRP A 103 -2.88 -9.63 12.04
N ASP A 104 -2.49 -10.17 13.18
CA ASP A 104 -2.60 -9.48 14.47
C ASP A 104 -1.71 -8.23 14.50
N GLY A 105 -0.51 -8.29 13.91
CA GLY A 105 0.37 -7.15 13.73
C GLY A 105 -0.25 -6.04 12.87
N LEU A 106 -0.85 -6.41 11.74
CA LEU A 106 -1.57 -5.49 10.86
C LEU A 106 -2.77 -4.87 11.59
N GLY A 107 -3.52 -5.66 12.35
CA GLY A 107 -4.63 -5.19 13.17
C GLY A 107 -4.21 -4.06 14.10
N ARG A 108 -3.12 -4.24 14.84
CA ARG A 108 -2.57 -3.19 15.73
C ARG A 108 -2.17 -1.91 14.99
N ILE A 109 -1.56 -2.04 13.80
CA ILE A 109 -1.18 -0.88 12.98
C ILE A 109 -2.42 -0.13 12.48
N VAL A 110 -3.43 -0.87 12.00
CA VAL A 110 -4.70 -0.31 11.53
C VAL A 110 -5.45 0.38 12.67
N GLU A 111 -5.50 -0.25 13.84
CA GLU A 111 -6.12 0.31 15.05
C GLU A 111 -5.39 1.56 15.57
N ALA A 112 -4.05 1.58 15.51
CA ALA A 112 -3.26 2.76 15.87
C ALA A 112 -3.56 3.97 14.97
N GLY A 113 -4.02 3.73 13.73
CA GLY A 113 -4.51 4.78 12.84
C GLY A 113 -5.87 5.37 13.25
N GLY A 114 -6.60 4.73 14.17
CA GLY A 114 -7.80 5.26 14.84
C GLY A 114 -9.07 5.42 14.00
N GLN A 115 -8.97 5.37 12.67
CA GLN A 115 -10.09 5.62 11.75
C GLN A 115 -10.64 4.37 11.06
N THR A 116 -9.88 3.28 11.10
CA THR A 116 -10.21 2.01 10.46
C THR A 116 -9.97 0.85 11.42
N ARG A 117 -10.67 -0.25 11.20
CA ARG A 117 -10.57 -1.49 11.98
C ARG A 117 -10.42 -2.66 11.02
N LEU A 118 -9.62 -3.62 11.44
CA LEU A 118 -9.45 -4.88 10.74
C LEU A 118 -10.46 -5.90 11.31
N GLY A 119 -11.11 -6.67 10.44
CA GLY A 119 -12.02 -7.73 10.86
C GLY A 119 -11.30 -8.76 11.74
N ALA A 120 -11.89 -9.09 12.90
CA ALA A 120 -11.27 -9.99 13.88
C ALA A 120 -11.21 -11.47 13.42
N GLY A 121 -12.08 -11.87 12.49
CA GLY A 121 -12.15 -13.22 11.94
C GLY A 121 -11.66 -13.27 10.50
N PRO A 122 -10.33 -13.31 10.25
CA PRO A 122 -9.84 -13.56 8.90
C PRO A 122 -10.24 -14.95 8.45
N VAL A 123 -10.53 -15.07 7.17
CA VAL A 123 -10.78 -16.35 6.48
C VAL A 123 -9.53 -16.78 5.72
N PRO A 124 -9.28 -18.10 5.59
CA PRO A 124 -8.20 -18.59 4.74
C PRO A 124 -8.38 -18.15 3.30
N LEU A 125 -7.28 -17.74 2.67
CA LEU A 125 -7.20 -17.44 1.24
C LEU A 125 -6.08 -18.28 0.63
N MET A 126 -6.38 -19.02 -0.44
CA MET A 126 -5.37 -19.75 -1.21
C MET A 126 -5.14 -19.04 -2.54
N THR A 127 -3.88 -18.78 -2.87
CA THR A 127 -3.50 -18.22 -4.17
C THR A 127 -3.45 -19.32 -5.23
N ALA A 128 -3.42 -18.93 -6.50
CA ALA A 128 -3.36 -19.87 -7.64
C ALA A 128 -2.14 -20.83 -7.58
N ASP A 129 -1.07 -20.45 -6.88
CA ASP A 129 0.15 -21.26 -6.73
C ASP A 129 0.23 -22.00 -5.39
N GLY A 130 -0.88 -22.08 -4.66
CA GLY A 130 -0.97 -22.80 -3.39
C GLY A 130 -0.39 -22.05 -2.18
N LEU A 131 -0.04 -20.76 -2.32
CA LEU A 131 0.34 -19.95 -1.16
C LEU A 131 -0.90 -19.75 -0.28
N THR A 132 -0.80 -20.13 0.98
CA THR A 132 -1.88 -19.94 1.95
C THR A 132 -1.68 -18.61 2.67
N GLY A 133 -2.75 -17.83 2.75
CA GLY A 133 -2.82 -16.57 3.46
C GLY A 133 -4.10 -16.44 4.27
N LEU A 134 -4.26 -15.27 4.89
CA LEU A 134 -5.45 -14.87 5.61
C LEU A 134 -5.99 -13.60 4.99
N THR A 135 -7.31 -13.51 4.79
CA THR A 135 -7.97 -12.31 4.26
C THR A 135 -9.15 -11.90 5.13
N GLY A 136 -9.52 -10.63 5.11
CA GLY A 136 -10.63 -10.11 5.91
C GLY A 136 -10.88 -8.64 5.64
N SER A 137 -12.04 -8.15 6.07
CA SER A 137 -12.48 -6.79 5.78
C SER A 137 -11.72 -5.73 6.58
N ILE A 138 -11.57 -4.55 5.97
CA ILE A 138 -11.22 -3.31 6.66
C ILE A 138 -12.48 -2.44 6.66
N THR A 139 -12.90 -1.95 7.82
CA THR A 139 -14.03 -1.05 7.95
C THR A 139 -13.63 0.22 8.67
N GLY A 140 -14.12 1.35 8.20
CA GLY A 140 -13.98 2.66 8.82
C GLY A 140 -15.22 3.49 8.54
N ARG A 141 -15.30 4.70 9.14
CA ARG A 141 -16.49 5.55 9.02
C ARG A 141 -16.86 5.85 7.55
N ASP A 142 -15.85 6.19 6.75
CA ASP A 142 -16.01 6.58 5.33
C ASP A 142 -15.18 5.70 4.39
N ARG A 143 -14.71 4.54 4.88
CA ARG A 143 -13.86 3.63 4.11
C ARG A 143 -14.27 2.19 4.30
N ALA A 144 -14.29 1.46 3.19
CA ALA A 144 -14.38 0.01 3.16
C ALA A 144 -13.16 -0.55 2.43
N GLY A 145 -12.81 -1.77 2.76
CA GLY A 145 -11.64 -2.40 2.21
C GLY A 145 -11.51 -3.87 2.55
N THR A 146 -10.40 -4.43 2.12
CA THR A 146 -9.95 -5.76 2.52
C THR A 146 -8.45 -5.73 2.79
N ALA A 147 -8.00 -6.61 3.65
CA ALA A 147 -6.60 -6.92 3.86
C ALA A 147 -6.39 -8.39 3.60
N SER A 148 -5.22 -8.73 3.06
CA SER A 148 -4.72 -10.08 2.95
C SER A 148 -3.29 -10.12 3.46
N VAL A 149 -2.94 -11.17 4.18
CA VAL A 149 -1.56 -11.42 4.63
C VAL A 149 -1.14 -12.80 4.18
N PHE A 150 0.11 -12.90 3.75
CA PHE A 150 0.74 -14.13 3.27
C PHE A 150 2.07 -14.28 3.97
N ALA A 151 2.40 -15.49 4.40
CA ALA A 151 3.65 -15.78 5.08
C ALA A 151 4.27 -17.07 4.56
N THR A 152 5.59 -17.04 4.39
CA THR A 152 6.45 -18.21 4.29
C THR A 152 7.43 -18.19 5.47
N ALA A 153 8.30 -19.20 5.57
CA ALA A 153 9.32 -19.24 6.62
C ALA A 153 10.30 -18.05 6.59
N THR A 154 10.50 -17.43 5.43
CA THR A 154 11.55 -16.45 5.19
C THR A 154 11.05 -15.07 4.78
N LEU A 155 9.76 -14.95 4.41
CA LEU A 155 9.20 -13.71 3.92
C LEU A 155 7.69 -13.64 4.19
N GLY A 156 7.19 -12.42 4.37
CA GLY A 156 5.77 -12.13 4.42
C GLY A 156 5.38 -11.07 3.42
N ALA A 157 4.10 -11.01 3.12
CA ALA A 157 3.50 -9.93 2.35
C ALA A 157 2.16 -9.55 2.98
N THR A 158 1.84 -8.27 2.98
CA THR A 158 0.51 -7.76 3.33
C THR A 158 -0.01 -6.98 2.13
N MET A 159 -1.21 -7.32 1.64
CA MET A 159 -1.91 -6.54 0.62
C MET A 159 -3.16 -5.94 1.24
N THR A 160 -3.26 -4.61 1.27
CA THR A 160 -4.45 -3.88 1.74
C THR A 160 -5.06 -3.12 0.59
N ALA A 161 -6.38 -3.15 0.48
CA ALA A 161 -7.12 -2.34 -0.46
C ALA A 161 -8.22 -1.59 0.28
N ALA A 162 -8.28 -0.26 0.13
CA ALA A 162 -9.30 0.54 0.79
C ALA A 162 -9.65 1.80 -0.02
N GLY A 163 -10.91 2.23 0.12
CA GLY A 163 -11.44 3.44 -0.49
C GLY A 163 -12.86 3.72 -0.02
N PRO A 164 -13.55 4.72 -0.59
CA PRO A 164 -14.97 4.95 -0.33
C PRO A 164 -15.79 3.68 -0.61
N PRO A 165 -16.81 3.33 0.19
CA PRO A 165 -17.54 2.07 0.07
C PRO A 165 -18.05 1.75 -1.33
N HIS A 166 -18.65 2.73 -2.01
CA HIS A 166 -19.16 2.56 -3.38
C HIS A 166 -18.04 2.37 -4.41
N ALA A 167 -16.90 3.04 -4.24
CA ALA A 167 -15.76 2.88 -5.14
C ALA A 167 -15.09 1.51 -4.95
N TYR A 168 -14.93 1.09 -3.69
CA TYR A 168 -14.39 -0.22 -3.34
C TYR A 168 -15.27 -1.37 -3.85
N ALA A 169 -16.59 -1.30 -3.62
CA ALA A 169 -17.51 -2.36 -4.05
C ALA A 169 -17.43 -2.66 -5.55
N ARG A 170 -17.20 -1.63 -6.39
CA ARG A 170 -17.03 -1.80 -7.85
C ARG A 170 -15.72 -2.50 -8.25
N LEU A 171 -14.68 -2.35 -7.45
CA LEU A 171 -13.34 -2.89 -7.73
C LEU A 171 -13.02 -4.14 -6.90
N ALA A 172 -13.88 -4.51 -5.95
CA ALA A 172 -13.66 -5.65 -5.06
C ALA A 172 -13.34 -6.97 -5.80
N PRO A 173 -14.03 -7.34 -6.91
CA PRO A 173 -13.69 -8.55 -7.66
C PRO A 173 -12.28 -8.49 -8.29
N GLU A 174 -11.87 -7.32 -8.78
CA GLU A 174 -10.53 -7.13 -9.36
C GLU A 174 -9.44 -7.18 -8.28
N ILE A 175 -9.70 -6.59 -7.12
CA ILE A 175 -8.80 -6.63 -5.96
C ILE A 175 -8.64 -8.08 -5.48
N GLU A 176 -9.73 -8.83 -5.39
CA GLU A 176 -9.68 -10.24 -5.03
C GLU A 176 -8.89 -11.06 -6.06
N ALA A 177 -9.12 -10.82 -7.36
CA ALA A 177 -8.34 -11.46 -8.43
C ALA A 177 -6.84 -11.15 -8.29
N MET A 178 -6.48 -9.91 -7.99
CA MET A 178 -5.10 -9.49 -7.72
C MET A 178 -4.50 -10.26 -6.53
N MET A 179 -5.24 -10.36 -5.42
CA MET A 179 -4.81 -11.09 -4.21
C MET A 179 -4.57 -12.57 -4.47
N ARG A 180 -5.42 -13.21 -5.29
CA ARG A 180 -5.28 -14.62 -5.66
C ARG A 180 -4.07 -14.90 -6.56
N THR A 181 -3.44 -13.87 -7.12
CA THR A 181 -2.21 -14.00 -7.94
C THR A 181 -0.92 -13.76 -7.16
N VAL A 182 -1.02 -13.48 -5.85
CA VAL A 182 0.16 -13.21 -5.02
C VAL A 182 1.04 -14.45 -4.95
N ARG A 183 2.34 -14.23 -5.19
CA ARG A 183 3.38 -15.25 -5.07
C ARG A 183 4.47 -14.73 -4.16
N ILE A 184 4.95 -15.62 -3.29
CA ILE A 184 6.19 -15.42 -2.54
C ILE A 184 7.18 -16.47 -3.05
N ARG A 185 8.17 -16.04 -3.82
CA ARG A 185 9.29 -16.92 -4.21
C ARG A 185 10.40 -16.75 -3.18
N SER A 186 10.60 -17.78 -2.37
CA SER A 186 11.83 -17.91 -1.59
C SER A 186 13.03 -18.00 -2.55
N PRO A 187 14.21 -17.48 -2.19
CA PRO A 187 15.44 -18.04 -2.75
C PRO A 187 15.45 -19.56 -2.45
N TRP A 188 15.86 -20.34 -3.46
CA TRP A 188 15.89 -21.80 -3.47
C TRP A 188 16.44 -22.45 -2.18
N PRO A 189 16.05 -23.69 -1.82
CA PRO A 189 16.97 -24.62 -1.18
C PRO A 189 17.99 -25.18 -2.19
#